data_AF-A0AAD8B217-F1
#
_entry.id   AF-A0AAD8B217-F1
#
_cell.length_a   1.000
_cell.length_b   1.000
_cell.length_c   1.000
_cell.angle_alpha   90.00
_cell.angle_beta   90.00
_cell.angle_gamma   90.00
#
_symmetry.space_group_name_H-M   'P 1'
#
loop_
_entity.id
_entity.type
_entity.pdbx_description
1 polymer ?
#
loop_
_entity_poly.entity_id
_entity_poly.type
_entity_poly.pdbx_seq_one_letter_code
_entity_poly.pdbx_strand_id
1 'polypeptide(L)'
;MSISSFYLMISLLLPEINWSIGQLAHEKEINKKKTDNLLSQLHHFETVIPQLVDHSGQFLSYHVSHSSVLHRMSVETTRSRRSAKGPSNKTLKNSSKPSLYQEGDEQKGRSSVFYKLSAYGREFHLNLTLNRHLLTKGFAVEYIGSNQRRRSSDELWDCHYTGVSVNGDASDAAISNCNGLHGVFSTTTDDYFVEPLWNHTNVVGVEGHPHVVYSRSSLKYGDLRRYCGVTDYKRKKFSKWYRKRPDNINDILKPRKQSPFWKWRPKLKSLNDTSLLRKRSKRSKSFESYIETLVVVDKKMMDYHLTSDTPASRQNLTNYVLTIMNIVAKLYHNPSIGNAINIVVTGIFFLEAEKGDNLPQINYHADMSLDSFCKWQNNFTLRQDNETSHKHDNAVLITRYDICTYKNYPCGTL
;
A
#
# COMPACT_ATOMS: atom_id res chain seq x y z
N MET A 1 39.19 -31.38 -19.72
CA MET A 1 38.74 -30.06 -20.20
C MET A 1 39.99 -29.24 -20.50
N SER A 2 40.20 -28.80 -21.75
CA SER A 2 41.42 -28.08 -22.12
C SER A 2 41.36 -26.63 -21.61
N ILE A 3 42.52 -26.03 -21.33
CA ILE A 3 42.68 -24.63 -20.92
C ILE A 3 42.02 -23.67 -21.92
N SER A 4 42.01 -24.02 -23.21
CA SER A 4 41.32 -23.28 -24.27
C SER A 4 39.81 -23.21 -24.06
N SER A 5 39.18 -24.27 -23.54
CA SER A 5 37.75 -24.30 -23.24
C SER A 5 37.37 -23.40 -22.05
N PHE A 6 38.28 -23.19 -21.10
CA PHE A 6 38.08 -22.26 -19.97
C PHE A 6 38.19 -20.80 -20.40
N TYR A 7 39.16 -20.47 -21.27
CA TYR A 7 39.31 -19.11 -21.81
C TYR A 7 38.12 -18.68 -22.66
N LEU A 8 37.60 -19.57 -23.51
CA LEU A 8 36.38 -19.31 -24.28
C LEU A 8 35.17 -19.06 -23.38
N MET A 9 35.03 -19.80 -22.28
CA MET A 9 33.93 -19.59 -21.33
C MET A 9 34.03 -18.25 -20.60
N ILE A 10 35.23 -17.86 -20.16
CA ILE A 10 35.45 -16.57 -19.49
C ILE A 10 35.22 -15.40 -20.47
N SER A 11 35.72 -15.49 -21.71
CA SER A 11 35.52 -14.46 -22.73
C SER A 11 34.04 -14.26 -23.12
N LEU A 12 33.21 -15.30 -23.02
CA LEU A 12 31.77 -15.21 -23.27
C LEU A 12 30.99 -14.64 -22.07
N LEU A 13 31.47 -14.84 -20.84
CA LEU A 13 30.80 -14.37 -19.61
C LEU A 13 31.19 -12.93 -19.22
N LEU A 14 32.38 -12.46 -19.58
CA LEU A 14 32.86 -11.10 -19.24
C LEU A 14 31.94 -9.96 -19.73
N PRO A 15 31.37 -10.00 -20.95
CA PRO A 15 30.41 -8.98 -21.40
C PRO A 15 29.12 -8.96 -20.57
N GLU A 16 28.58 -10.12 -20.22
CA GLU A 16 27.36 -10.23 -19.39
C GLU A 16 27.60 -9.75 -17.96
N ILE A 17 28.77 -10.04 -17.40
CA ILE A 17 29.19 -9.57 -16.08
C ILE A 17 29.35 -8.05 -16.09
N ASN A 18 30.04 -7.49 -17.09
CA ASN A 18 30.22 -6.03 -17.20
C ASN A 18 28.89 -5.29 -17.42
N TRP A 19 27.99 -5.85 -18.23
CA TRP A 19 26.63 -5.31 -18.39
C TRP A 19 25.86 -5.32 -17.06
N SER A 20 25.91 -6.43 -16.33
CA SER A 20 25.24 -6.59 -15.03
C SER A 20 25.80 -5.63 -13.97
N ILE A 21 27.13 -5.44 -13.94
CA ILE A 21 27.79 -4.45 -13.06
C ILE A 21 27.35 -3.03 -13.41
N GLY A 22 27.26 -2.70 -14.71
CA GLY A 22 26.77 -1.41 -15.18
C GLY A 22 25.33 -1.12 -14.75
N GLN A 23 24.44 -2.12 -14.85
CA GLN A 23 23.05 -2.02 -14.42
C GLN A 23 22.92 -1.82 -12.89
N LEU A 24 23.71 -2.55 -12.10
CA LEU A 24 23.78 -2.39 -10.64
C LEU A 24 24.31 -1.02 -10.22
N ALA A 25 25.32 -0.49 -10.92
CA ALA A 25 25.85 0.85 -10.67
C ALA A 25 24.79 1.93 -10.97
N HIS A 26 24.05 1.77 -12.06
CA HIS A 26 22.97 2.68 -12.43
C HIS A 26 21.83 2.68 -11.40
N GLU A 27 21.40 1.50 -10.93
CA GLU A 27 20.37 1.36 -9.91
C GLU A 27 20.77 2.01 -8.58
N LYS A 28 22.02 1.82 -8.15
CA LYS A 28 22.56 2.50 -6.95
C LYS A 28 22.52 4.02 -7.08
N GLU A 29 22.86 4.56 -8.24
CA GLU A 29 22.84 6.01 -8.48
C GLU A 29 21.41 6.58 -8.47
N ILE A 30 20.44 5.86 -9.06
CA ILE A 30 19.01 6.26 -8.99
C ILE A 30 18.55 6.28 -7.53
N ASN A 31 18.83 5.22 -6.77
CA ASN A 31 18.38 5.10 -5.39
C ASN A 31 19.05 6.13 -4.47
N LYS A 32 20.31 6.49 -4.74
CA LYS A 32 21.00 7.60 -4.10
C LYS A 32 20.29 8.93 -4.35
N LYS A 33 19.99 9.25 -5.62
CA LYS A 33 19.24 10.48 -5.96
C LYS A 33 17.86 10.54 -5.30
N LYS A 34 17.16 9.42 -5.18
CA LYS A 34 15.88 9.33 -4.46
C LYS A 34 16.04 9.67 -2.98
N THR A 35 17.06 9.07 -2.36
CA THR A 35 17.39 9.32 -0.96
C THR A 35 17.74 10.80 -0.73
N ASP A 36 18.62 11.36 -1.55
CA ASP A 36 19.04 12.75 -1.45
C ASP A 36 17.85 13.71 -1.63
N ASN A 37 16.94 13.42 -2.56
CA ASN A 37 15.71 14.19 -2.74
C ASN A 37 14.80 14.13 -1.50
N LEU A 38 14.58 12.94 -0.92
CA LEU A 38 13.83 12.79 0.32
C LEU A 38 14.44 13.62 1.46
N LEU A 39 15.74 13.45 1.71
CA LEU A 39 16.45 14.15 2.78
C LEU A 39 16.43 15.68 2.56
N SER A 40 16.49 16.13 1.31
CA SER A 40 16.39 17.56 0.98
C SER A 40 15.06 18.18 1.40
N GLN A 41 14.00 17.38 1.54
CA GLN A 41 12.65 17.80 1.93
C GLN A 41 12.40 17.72 3.44
N LEU A 42 13.41 17.35 4.24
CA LEU A 42 13.29 17.20 5.69
C LEU A 42 14.09 18.27 6.43
N HIS A 43 13.47 18.90 7.43
CA HIS A 43 14.15 19.80 8.37
C HIS A 43 15.02 19.04 9.36
N HIS A 44 14.55 17.88 9.79
CA HIS A 44 15.22 17.04 10.77
C HIS A 44 14.83 15.58 10.56
N PHE A 45 15.82 14.70 10.69
CA PHE A 45 15.69 13.25 10.54
C PHE A 45 16.82 12.58 11.33
N GLU A 46 16.62 11.32 11.69
CA GLU A 46 17.65 10.50 12.33
C GLU A 46 17.87 9.22 11.54
N THR A 47 19.13 8.80 11.45
CA THR A 47 19.47 7.49 10.88
C THR A 47 19.55 6.46 12.00
N VAL A 48 18.81 5.37 11.86
CA VAL A 48 18.70 4.32 12.87
C VAL A 48 18.97 2.95 12.26
N ILE A 49 19.31 1.97 13.08
CA ILE A 49 19.39 0.58 12.67
C ILE A 49 18.32 -0.19 13.45
N PRO A 50 17.25 -0.64 12.79
CA PRO A 50 16.17 -1.36 13.45
C PRO A 50 16.64 -2.71 13.97
N GLN A 51 16.00 -3.14 15.05
CA GLN A 51 16.26 -4.42 15.68
C GLN A 51 15.01 -5.27 15.63
N LEU A 52 15.14 -6.50 15.15
CA LEU A 52 14.18 -7.56 15.43
C LEU A 52 14.38 -7.96 16.89
N VAL A 53 13.28 -7.99 17.65
CA VAL A 53 13.27 -8.33 19.08
C VAL A 53 12.21 -9.41 19.35
N ASP A 54 12.25 -10.00 20.53
CA ASP A 54 11.16 -10.86 21.01
C ASP A 54 10.04 -10.03 21.67
N HIS A 55 8.99 -10.71 22.15
CA HIS A 55 7.86 -10.09 22.84
C HIS A 55 8.24 -9.33 24.13
N SER A 56 9.39 -9.66 24.73
CA SER A 56 9.92 -9.00 25.93
C SER A 56 10.84 -7.80 25.59
N GLY A 57 11.14 -7.60 24.31
CA GLY A 57 12.05 -6.56 23.83
C GLY A 57 13.53 -6.99 23.83
N GLN A 58 13.82 -8.28 24.02
CA GLN A 58 15.19 -8.80 23.94
C GLN A 58 15.66 -8.86 22.49
N PHE A 59 16.89 -8.42 22.24
CA PHE A 59 17.49 -8.39 20.90
C PHE A 59 17.55 -9.79 20.25
N LEU A 60 17.09 -9.87 19.00
CA LEU A 60 17.21 -11.05 18.16
C LEU A 60 18.20 -10.84 17.02
N SER A 61 18.02 -9.83 16.17
CA SER A 61 18.91 -9.55 15.01
C SER A 61 18.70 -8.17 14.43
N TYR A 62 19.71 -7.66 13.72
CA TYR A 62 19.60 -6.47 12.86
C TYR A 62 19.03 -6.74 11.47
N HIS A 63 18.80 -8.01 11.10
CA HIS A 63 18.15 -8.37 9.86
C HIS A 63 16.62 -8.33 10.01
N VAL A 64 16.03 -7.28 9.46
CA VAL A 64 14.60 -6.96 9.63
C VAL A 64 13.75 -7.25 8.40
N SER A 65 14.33 -7.64 7.27
CA SER A 65 13.61 -7.91 6.02
C SER A 65 12.90 -9.26 6.01
N HIS A 66 11.82 -9.38 5.24
CA HIS A 66 10.99 -10.58 5.13
C HIS A 66 11.80 -11.87 4.97
N SER A 67 12.72 -11.92 3.99
CA SER A 67 13.54 -13.12 3.72
C SER A 67 14.38 -13.56 4.93
N SER A 68 14.93 -12.59 5.66
CA SER A 68 15.75 -12.85 6.85
C SER A 68 14.93 -13.32 8.05
N VAL A 69 13.74 -12.73 8.25
CA VAL A 69 12.82 -13.15 9.32
C VAL A 69 12.42 -14.60 9.07
N LEU A 70 12.00 -14.95 7.85
CA LEU A 70 11.61 -16.32 7.50
C LEU A 70 12.72 -17.34 7.75
N HIS A 71 13.95 -17.03 7.35
CA HIS A 71 15.09 -17.91 7.55
C HIS A 71 15.36 -18.17 9.03
N ARG A 72 15.15 -17.20 9.91
CA ARG A 72 15.32 -17.41 11.35
C ARG A 72 14.23 -18.29 11.95
N MET A 73 12.97 -18.08 11.56
CA MET A 73 11.84 -18.86 12.08
C MET A 73 11.95 -20.35 11.74
N SER A 74 12.47 -20.66 10.54
CA SER A 74 12.71 -22.05 10.12
C SER A 74 13.85 -22.70 10.92
N VAL A 75 14.88 -21.93 11.29
CA VAL A 75 16.00 -22.44 12.11
C VAL A 75 15.56 -22.78 13.54
N GLU A 76 14.71 -21.95 14.16
CA GLU A 76 14.20 -22.19 15.52
C GLU A 76 13.27 -23.41 15.59
N THR A 77 12.36 -23.57 14.62
CA THR A 77 11.49 -24.75 14.51
C THR A 77 12.28 -26.04 14.28
N THR A 78 13.39 -25.96 13.53
CA THR A 78 14.29 -27.11 13.30
C THR A 78 15.10 -27.49 14.55
N ARG A 79 15.48 -26.52 15.39
CA ARG A 79 16.14 -26.79 16.68
C ARG A 79 15.19 -27.42 17.70
N SER A 80 13.92 -27.03 17.72
CA SER A 80 12.89 -27.60 18.61
C SER A 80 12.58 -29.07 18.29
N ARG A 81 12.67 -29.49 17.02
CA ARG A 81 12.42 -30.88 16.60
C ARG A 81 13.54 -31.89 16.90
N ARG A 82 14.69 -31.48 17.48
CA ARG A 82 15.79 -32.41 17.81
C ARG A 82 15.64 -33.16 19.14
N SER A 83 14.52 -33.00 19.85
CA SER A 83 14.18 -33.81 21.03
C SER A 83 12.89 -34.60 20.83
N ALA A 84 12.90 -35.60 19.94
CA ALA A 84 12.10 -36.84 20.04
C ALA A 84 12.36 -37.81 18.88
N LYS A 85 12.93 -38.98 19.22
CA LYS A 85 12.82 -40.33 18.58
C LYS A 85 13.17 -40.55 17.09
N GLY A 86 14.21 -41.39 16.91
CA GLY A 86 14.11 -42.72 16.25
C GLY A 86 14.30 -42.80 14.72
N PRO A 87 14.99 -43.84 14.20
CA PRO A 87 15.32 -43.93 12.78
C PRO A 87 14.12 -44.49 11.99
N SER A 88 13.68 -43.78 10.96
CA SER A 88 12.79 -44.37 9.95
C SER A 88 13.20 -43.92 8.55
N ASN A 89 13.58 -44.89 7.72
CA ASN A 89 13.86 -44.77 6.29
C ASN A 89 12.70 -44.10 5.55
N LYS A 90 12.94 -43.02 4.81
CA LYS A 90 12.06 -42.58 3.72
C LYS A 90 12.86 -42.08 2.50
N THR A 91 12.68 -42.86 1.44
CA THR A 91 12.90 -42.62 0.02
C THR A 91 12.62 -41.20 -0.46
N LEU A 92 13.53 -40.69 -1.32
CA LEU A 92 13.34 -39.52 -2.18
C LEU A 92 12.10 -39.70 -3.06
N LYS A 93 11.18 -38.72 -3.02
CA LYS A 93 10.30 -38.41 -4.15
C LYS A 93 10.38 -36.93 -4.46
N ASN A 94 10.67 -36.67 -5.74
CA ASN A 94 10.65 -35.37 -6.38
C ASN A 94 9.21 -34.86 -6.58
N SER A 95 9.14 -33.53 -6.71
CA SER A 95 8.15 -32.72 -7.43
C SER A 95 7.07 -32.00 -6.61
N SER A 96 6.75 -30.82 -7.16
CA SER A 96 5.58 -29.96 -7.02
C SER A 96 5.61 -28.86 -5.94
N LYS A 97 5.71 -27.63 -6.49
CA LYS A 97 5.34 -26.29 -6.00
C LYS A 97 4.47 -26.28 -4.72
N PRO A 98 4.77 -25.44 -3.70
CA PRO A 98 3.79 -25.16 -2.67
C PRO A 98 2.69 -24.28 -3.24
N SER A 99 1.47 -24.82 -3.30
CA SER A 99 0.27 -24.12 -3.70
C SER A 99 -0.28 -23.23 -2.59
N LEU A 100 -0.87 -22.11 -3.05
CA LEU A 100 -1.97 -21.36 -2.45
C LEU A 100 -2.77 -22.11 -1.36
N TYR A 101 -2.96 -21.44 -0.22
CA TYR A 101 -3.93 -21.73 0.85
C TYR A 101 -3.94 -23.18 1.37
N GLN A 102 -3.00 -23.51 2.26
CA GLN A 102 -3.18 -24.58 3.24
C GLN A 102 -3.21 -24.00 4.65
N GLU A 103 -4.43 -23.90 5.19
CA GLU A 103 -4.69 -23.80 6.62
C GLU A 103 -4.19 -25.08 7.29
N GLY A 104 -3.17 -24.96 8.14
CA GLY A 104 -2.62 -26.07 8.90
C GLY A 104 -1.33 -25.70 9.62
N ASP A 105 -1.45 -25.35 10.90
CA ASP A 105 -0.51 -25.48 12.03
C ASP A 105 1.01 -25.15 11.93
N GLU A 106 1.57 -24.75 10.79
CA GLU A 106 2.95 -24.25 10.67
C GLU A 106 3.05 -22.70 10.71
N GLN A 107 1.92 -22.01 10.91
CA GLN A 107 1.82 -20.54 10.83
C GLN A 107 2.07 -19.76 12.14
N LYS A 108 2.39 -20.43 13.26
CA LYS A 108 2.53 -19.75 14.57
C LYS A 108 3.72 -18.78 14.67
N GLY A 109 4.65 -18.80 13.72
CA GLY A 109 5.77 -17.86 13.65
C GLY A 109 5.52 -16.63 12.77
N ARG A 110 4.85 -16.77 11.64
CA ARG A 110 4.72 -15.69 10.64
C ARG A 110 3.71 -14.59 11.00
N SER A 111 2.85 -14.83 12.00
CA SER A 111 1.70 -13.96 12.25
C SER A 111 2.03 -12.71 13.05
N SER A 112 3.08 -12.72 13.87
CA SER A 112 3.43 -11.59 14.74
C SER A 112 4.94 -11.41 14.83
N VAL A 113 5.39 -10.16 14.75
CA VAL A 113 6.80 -9.77 14.82
C VAL A 113 6.93 -8.56 15.74
N PHE A 114 8.07 -8.47 16.43
CA PHE A 114 8.39 -7.36 17.31
C PHE A 114 9.63 -6.64 16.79
N TYR A 115 9.54 -5.32 16.66
CA TYR A 115 10.67 -4.48 16.26
C TYR A 115 10.95 -3.41 17.30
N LYS A 116 12.23 -3.09 17.48
CA LYS A 116 12.70 -2.00 18.32
C LYS A 116 13.46 -0.97 17.47
N LEU A 117 13.10 0.30 17.64
CA LEU A 117 13.69 1.46 16.96
C LEU A 117 14.08 2.48 18.02
N SER A 118 15.32 2.98 17.99
CA SER A 118 15.77 4.03 18.91
C SER A 118 15.99 5.31 18.11
N ALA A 119 15.08 6.28 18.26
CA ALA A 119 15.09 7.55 17.53
C ALA A 119 14.53 8.68 18.41
N TYR A 120 14.97 9.92 18.20
CA TYR A 120 14.50 11.12 18.90
C TYR A 120 14.67 11.02 20.43
N GLY A 121 15.73 10.34 20.88
CA GLY A 121 16.00 10.05 22.28
C GLY A 121 14.98 9.09 22.94
N ARG A 122 14.17 8.38 22.14
CA ARG A 122 13.13 7.45 22.60
C ARG A 122 13.35 6.06 22.00
N GLU A 123 12.86 5.04 22.70
CA GLU A 123 12.85 3.67 22.21
C GLU A 123 11.42 3.23 21.91
N PHE A 124 11.14 2.96 20.64
CA PHE A 124 9.86 2.48 20.15
C PHE A 124 9.89 0.97 20.04
N HIS A 125 9.06 0.29 20.82
CA HIS A 125 8.87 -1.16 20.75
C HIS A 125 7.53 -1.45 20.09
N LEU A 126 7.56 -1.96 18.85
CA LEU A 126 6.39 -2.22 18.03
C LEU A 126 6.00 -3.69 18.10
N ASN A 127 4.77 -3.97 18.50
CA ASN A 127 4.14 -5.28 18.36
C ASN A 127 3.27 -5.28 17.12
N LEU A 128 3.69 -6.03 16.10
CA LEU A 128 3.06 -6.04 14.79
C LEU A 128 2.46 -7.40 14.48
N THR A 129 1.30 -7.39 13.83
CA THR A 129 0.58 -8.57 13.36
C THR A 129 0.39 -8.46 11.84
N LEU A 130 0.55 -9.58 11.14
CA LEU A 130 0.42 -9.62 9.68
C LEU A 130 -1.00 -9.23 9.27
N ASN A 131 -1.13 -8.27 8.35
CA ASN A 131 -2.40 -7.81 7.84
C ASN A 131 -2.93 -8.73 6.73
N ARG A 132 -3.59 -9.82 7.14
CA ARG A 132 -4.17 -10.83 6.23
C ARG A 132 -5.40 -10.35 5.46
N HIS A 133 -5.97 -9.20 5.84
CA HIS A 133 -7.19 -8.65 5.24
C HIS A 133 -6.91 -7.54 4.24
N LEU A 134 -5.64 -7.24 3.95
CA LEU A 134 -5.28 -6.19 2.99
C LEU A 134 -5.67 -6.53 1.55
N LEU A 135 -5.64 -7.82 1.18
CA LEU A 135 -5.84 -8.29 -0.19
C LEU A 135 -7.10 -9.18 -0.30
N THR A 136 -7.83 -9.06 -1.40
CA THR A 136 -8.90 -10.02 -1.72
C THR A 136 -8.35 -11.34 -2.25
N LYS A 137 -9.17 -12.40 -2.21
CA LYS A 137 -8.83 -13.71 -2.81
C LYS A 137 -8.59 -13.64 -4.33
N GLY A 138 -9.22 -12.68 -5.01
CA GLY A 138 -9.10 -12.45 -6.44
C GLY A 138 -8.05 -11.41 -6.82
N PHE A 139 -7.22 -10.97 -5.87
CA PHE A 139 -6.24 -9.93 -6.10
C PHE A 139 -5.33 -10.25 -7.29
N ALA A 140 -5.18 -9.29 -8.19
CA ALA A 140 -4.27 -9.40 -9.31
C ALA A 140 -3.55 -8.08 -9.59
N VAL A 141 -2.31 -8.21 -10.07
CA VAL A 141 -1.53 -7.11 -10.63
C VAL A 141 -1.62 -7.19 -12.14
N GLU A 142 -1.93 -6.07 -12.80
CA GLU A 142 -2.07 -6.03 -14.25
C GLU A 142 -1.42 -4.79 -14.83
N TYR A 143 -0.76 -4.97 -15.97
CA TYR A 143 -0.13 -3.92 -16.75
C TYR A 143 -1.02 -3.60 -17.95
N ILE A 144 -1.42 -2.33 -18.07
CA ILE A 144 -2.35 -1.84 -19.07
C ILE A 144 -1.58 -0.89 -19.99
N GLY A 145 -1.33 -1.36 -21.22
CA GLY A 145 -0.86 -0.53 -22.32
C GLY A 145 -2.01 -0.06 -23.20
N SER A 146 -1.71 0.63 -24.30
CA SER A 146 -2.74 1.21 -25.17
C SER A 146 -3.66 0.16 -25.82
N ASN A 147 -3.10 -1.00 -26.20
CA ASN A 147 -3.81 -2.10 -26.87
C ASN A 147 -3.56 -3.48 -26.21
N GLN A 148 -2.82 -3.54 -25.12
CA GLN A 148 -2.42 -4.80 -24.48
C GLN A 148 -2.70 -4.73 -22.99
N ARG A 149 -3.16 -5.87 -22.45
CA ARG A 149 -3.35 -6.07 -21.01
C ARG A 149 -2.60 -7.33 -20.63
N ARG A 150 -1.67 -7.22 -19.69
CA ARG A 150 -0.84 -8.32 -19.21
C ARG A 150 -1.05 -8.50 -17.71
N ARG A 151 -1.50 -9.68 -17.30
CA ARG A 151 -1.55 -10.04 -15.88
C ARG A 151 -0.16 -10.44 -15.42
N SER A 152 0.28 -9.90 -14.29
CA SER A 152 1.54 -10.28 -13.68
C SER A 152 1.40 -11.64 -12.98
N SER A 153 2.46 -12.44 -13.02
CA SER A 153 2.60 -13.68 -12.25
C SER A 153 3.41 -13.48 -10.96
N ASP A 154 3.58 -12.23 -10.53
CA ASP A 154 4.39 -11.84 -9.40
C ASP A 154 3.91 -12.51 -8.09
N GLU A 155 4.85 -13.09 -7.35
CA GLU A 155 4.57 -13.70 -6.05
C GLU A 155 4.32 -12.62 -5.00
N LEU A 156 3.21 -12.73 -4.29
CA LEU A 156 2.87 -11.79 -3.23
C LEU A 156 3.51 -12.24 -1.92
N TRP A 157 4.18 -11.31 -1.27
CA TRP A 157 4.85 -11.57 0.00
C TRP A 157 3.96 -11.14 1.17
N ASP A 158 3.83 -12.02 2.15
CA ASP A 158 3.22 -11.72 3.44
C ASP A 158 4.19 -10.88 4.29
N CYS A 159 4.29 -9.60 3.95
CA CYS A 159 5.26 -8.68 4.56
C CYS A 159 4.65 -7.35 5.05
N HIS A 160 3.33 -7.20 5.02
CA HIS A 160 2.62 -5.99 5.49
C HIS A 160 1.96 -6.25 6.83
N TYR A 161 2.34 -5.48 7.85
CA TYR A 161 1.90 -5.67 9.22
C TYR A 161 1.21 -4.41 9.75
N THR A 162 0.30 -4.61 10.70
CA THR A 162 -0.34 -3.56 11.49
C THR A 162 -0.22 -3.89 12.96
N GLY A 163 -0.21 -2.88 13.83
CA GLY A 163 0.00 -3.11 15.25
C GLY A 163 -0.02 -1.86 16.10
N VAL A 164 0.56 -1.99 17.29
CA VAL A 164 0.62 -0.94 18.32
C VAL A 164 1.98 -0.98 19.02
N SER A 165 2.33 0.09 19.72
CA SER A 165 3.51 0.07 20.60
C SER A 165 3.22 -0.65 21.91
N VAL A 166 4.23 -1.38 22.40
CA VAL A 166 4.16 -2.13 23.67
C VAL A 166 4.25 -1.19 24.87
N ASN A 167 4.99 -0.08 24.76
CA ASN A 167 5.35 0.78 25.90
C ASN A 167 4.35 1.94 26.13
N GLY A 168 3.12 1.84 25.65
CA GLY A 168 2.06 2.83 25.90
C GLY A 168 2.19 4.16 25.14
N ASP A 169 3.35 4.47 24.56
CA ASP A 169 3.63 5.75 23.89
C ASP A 169 3.44 5.75 22.36
N ALA A 170 2.89 4.69 21.76
CA ALA A 170 2.51 4.74 20.33
C ALA A 170 1.18 4.03 20.04
N SER A 171 0.24 4.82 19.51
CA SER A 171 -1.19 4.52 19.44
C SER A 171 -1.61 3.71 18.22
N ASP A 172 -0.76 3.54 17.21
CA ASP A 172 -1.01 2.68 16.03
C ASP A 172 0.26 2.58 15.16
N ALA A 173 0.44 1.46 14.46
CA ALA A 173 1.55 1.27 13.51
C ALA A 173 1.09 0.48 12.26
N ALA A 174 1.68 0.82 11.12
CA ALA A 174 1.54 0.11 9.85
C ALA A 174 2.90 0.06 9.16
N ILE A 175 3.51 -1.13 9.17
CA ILE A 175 4.90 -1.33 8.73
C ILE A 175 4.97 -2.48 7.73
N SER A 176 5.72 -2.28 6.67
CA SER A 176 6.12 -3.29 5.72
C SER A 176 7.56 -3.72 5.99
N ASN A 177 7.85 -5.02 5.89
CA ASN A 177 9.22 -5.54 5.97
C ASN A 177 9.72 -6.17 4.68
N CYS A 178 9.01 -5.98 3.55
CA CYS A 178 9.32 -6.65 2.28
C CYS A 178 10.79 -6.41 1.86
N ASN A 179 11.23 -5.16 1.93
CA ASN A 179 12.58 -4.70 1.55
C ASN A 179 13.23 -3.88 2.68
N GLY A 180 13.14 -4.38 3.91
CA GLY A 180 13.43 -3.61 5.12
C GLY A 180 12.19 -2.88 5.65
N LEU A 181 12.32 -2.26 6.84
CA LEU A 181 11.19 -1.57 7.46
C LEU A 181 10.81 -0.30 6.69
N HIS A 182 9.57 -0.26 6.22
CA HIS A 182 9.00 0.88 5.53
C HIS A 182 7.57 1.10 6.03
N GLY A 183 7.24 2.28 6.55
CA GLY A 183 5.89 2.56 7.01
C GLY A 183 5.78 3.70 8.01
N VAL A 184 4.69 3.71 8.77
CA VAL A 184 4.37 4.75 9.74
C VAL A 184 4.04 4.16 11.11
N PHE A 185 4.39 4.88 12.16
CA PHE A 185 3.92 4.62 13.52
C PHE A 185 3.60 5.94 14.22
N SER A 186 2.45 5.99 14.88
CA SER A 186 1.93 7.20 15.50
C SER A 186 2.19 7.18 17.00
N THR A 187 2.67 8.28 17.54
CA THR A 187 2.80 8.54 18.98
C THR A 187 1.66 9.43 19.46
N THR A 188 1.60 9.70 20.76
CA THR A 188 0.66 10.70 21.31
C THR A 188 0.92 12.12 20.78
N THR A 189 2.14 12.39 20.32
CA THR A 189 2.58 13.73 19.91
C THR A 189 2.64 13.93 18.40
N ASP A 190 3.09 12.92 17.66
CA ASP A 190 3.35 13.04 16.21
C ASP A 190 3.35 11.69 15.50
N ASP A 191 3.29 11.74 14.17
CA ASP A 191 3.42 10.59 13.28
C ASP A 191 4.87 10.46 12.80
N TYR A 192 5.49 9.29 12.99
CA TYR A 192 6.85 9.01 12.55
C TYR A 192 6.83 8.05 11.36
N PHE A 193 7.66 8.36 10.37
CA PHE A 193 7.90 7.53 9.20
C PHE A 193 9.25 6.84 9.33
N VAL A 194 9.32 5.59 8.85
CA VAL A 194 10.55 4.83 8.73
C VAL A 194 10.73 4.40 7.29
N GLU A 195 11.91 4.65 6.72
CA GLU A 195 12.25 4.27 5.34
C GLU A 195 13.66 3.68 5.23
N PRO A 196 13.87 2.63 4.41
CA PRO A 196 15.19 2.02 4.20
C PRO A 196 16.13 2.95 3.43
N LEU A 197 17.40 3.02 3.84
CA LEU A 197 18.46 3.75 3.12
C LEU A 197 19.16 2.84 2.13
N TRP A 198 19.07 3.19 0.84
CA TRP A 198 19.59 2.37 -0.25
C TRP A 198 21.07 2.65 -0.58
N ASN A 199 21.65 3.71 0.00
CA ASN A 199 23.03 4.11 -0.24
C ASN A 199 23.98 3.37 0.72
N HIS A 200 24.31 2.12 0.39
CA HIS A 200 25.34 1.37 1.10
C HIS A 200 26.71 1.71 0.54
N THR A 201 27.39 2.66 1.18
CA THR A 201 28.75 2.32 1.58
C THR A 201 28.63 1.43 2.81
N ASN A 202 29.42 0.36 2.87
CA ASN A 202 29.71 -0.30 4.14
C ASN A 202 30.29 0.78 5.05
N VAL A 203 29.42 1.48 5.81
CA VAL A 203 29.88 2.30 6.92
C VAL A 203 30.51 1.29 7.87
N VAL A 204 31.83 1.32 7.85
CA VAL A 204 32.72 0.36 8.50
C VAL A 204 32.24 0.11 9.94
N GLY A 205 31.80 -1.12 10.22
CA GLY A 205 31.66 -1.62 11.59
C GLY A 205 30.27 -1.76 12.20
N VAL A 206 29.16 -1.59 11.46
CA VAL A 206 27.81 -1.82 12.04
C VAL A 206 27.03 -2.90 11.29
N GLU A 207 26.63 -3.94 12.01
CA GLU A 207 25.72 -4.98 11.50
C GLU A 207 24.31 -4.40 11.33
N GLY A 208 23.73 -4.50 10.13
CA GLY A 208 22.34 -4.09 9.88
C GLY A 208 22.14 -3.15 8.68
N HIS A 209 20.91 -3.09 8.19
CA HIS A 209 20.51 -2.15 7.13
C HIS A 209 20.03 -0.85 7.80
N PRO A 210 20.61 0.32 7.47
CA PRO A 210 20.21 1.58 8.07
C PRO A 210 18.88 2.10 7.49
N HIS A 211 18.15 2.82 8.33
CA HIS A 211 16.85 3.42 8.01
C HIS A 211 16.84 4.88 8.42
N VAL A 212 16.08 5.71 7.71
CA VAL A 212 15.76 7.07 8.16
C VAL A 212 14.46 7.02 8.93
N VAL A 213 14.45 7.66 10.09
CA VAL A 213 13.24 7.97 10.84
C VAL A 213 13.06 9.48 10.85
N TYR A 214 11.88 9.93 10.45
CA TYR A 214 11.55 11.35 10.47
C TYR A 214 10.11 11.56 10.92
N SER A 215 9.88 12.68 11.60
CA SER A 215 8.55 13.08 12.01
C SER A 215 7.80 13.78 10.86
N ARG A 216 6.48 13.61 10.80
CA ARG A 216 5.59 14.37 9.91
C ARG A 216 5.79 15.88 10.01
N SER A 217 6.00 16.40 11.22
CA SER A 217 6.26 17.83 11.44
C SER A 217 7.61 18.32 10.89
N SER A 218 8.52 17.41 10.54
CA SER A 218 9.82 17.74 9.95
C SER A 218 9.79 17.90 8.43
N LEU A 219 8.66 17.62 7.77
CA LEU A 219 8.51 17.82 6.33
C LEU A 219 8.50 19.32 5.97
N LYS A 220 9.34 19.72 5.01
CA LYS A 220 9.47 21.10 4.49
C LYS A 220 8.27 21.57 3.66
N TYR A 221 7.27 20.71 3.44
CA TYR A 221 6.04 21.09 2.76
C TYR A 221 5.35 22.19 3.56
N GLY A 222 5.30 23.41 2.99
CA GLY A 222 4.73 24.57 3.66
C GLY A 222 3.34 24.26 4.22
N ASP A 223 3.20 24.39 5.54
CA ASP A 223 1.96 24.27 6.32
C ASP A 223 0.86 23.44 5.62
N LEU A 224 1.00 22.11 5.58
CA LEU A 224 -0.03 21.16 5.13
C LEU A 224 -1.41 21.42 5.77
N ARG A 225 -1.48 22.17 6.88
CA ARG A 225 -2.73 22.64 7.49
C ARG A 225 -3.53 23.61 6.62
N ARG A 226 -2.94 24.24 5.60
CA ARG A 226 -3.64 25.28 4.80
C ARG A 226 -4.34 24.78 3.54
N TYR A 227 -4.04 23.56 3.07
CA TYR A 227 -4.51 23.10 1.76
C TYR A 227 -5.36 21.82 1.80
N CYS A 228 -5.29 21.04 2.88
CA CYS A 228 -6.20 19.91 3.10
C CYS A 228 -7.50 20.40 3.76
N GLY A 229 -8.34 21.06 2.97
CA GLY A 229 -9.66 21.49 3.38
C GLY A 229 -10.48 21.86 2.15
N VAL A 230 -11.61 21.18 1.95
CA VAL A 230 -12.64 21.69 1.06
C VAL A 230 -13.10 23.01 1.67
N THR A 231 -12.52 24.13 1.24
CA THR A 231 -12.93 25.43 1.75
C THR A 231 -14.39 25.63 1.36
N ASP A 232 -15.29 25.51 2.35
CA ASP A 232 -16.74 25.66 2.21
C ASP A 232 -17.17 27.07 1.71
N TYR A 233 -16.21 27.94 1.41
CA TYR A 233 -16.40 29.35 1.06
C TYR A 233 -17.26 29.57 -0.21
N LYS A 234 -17.53 28.55 -1.03
CA LYS A 234 -18.35 28.71 -2.26
C LYS A 234 -19.64 27.88 -2.31
N ARG A 235 -20.13 27.35 -1.19
CA ARG A 235 -21.42 26.63 -1.18
C ARG A 235 -22.64 27.51 -1.51
N LYS A 236 -22.50 28.84 -1.49
CA LYS A 236 -23.56 29.80 -1.86
C LYS A 236 -23.61 30.21 -3.34
N LYS A 237 -22.56 29.96 -4.15
CA LYS A 237 -22.58 30.32 -5.59
C LYS A 237 -22.72 29.11 -6.54
N PHE A 238 -22.22 27.93 -6.18
CA PHE A 238 -22.37 26.73 -7.04
C PHE A 238 -23.75 26.07 -6.96
N SER A 239 -24.55 26.35 -5.92
CA SER A 239 -25.94 25.87 -5.83
C SER A 239 -26.90 26.55 -6.83
N LYS A 240 -26.45 27.59 -7.55
CA LYS A 240 -27.21 28.25 -8.62
C LYS A 240 -26.84 27.76 -10.04
N TRP A 241 -25.65 27.20 -10.24
CA TRP A 241 -25.21 26.76 -11.58
C TRP A 241 -25.71 25.35 -11.93
N TYR A 242 -25.85 24.46 -10.93
CA TYR A 242 -26.49 23.15 -11.09
C TYR A 242 -28.04 23.19 -11.09
N ARG A 243 -28.66 24.38 -11.13
CA ARG A 243 -30.13 24.55 -11.21
C ARG A 243 -30.63 25.18 -12.51
N LYS A 244 -29.76 25.47 -13.50
CA LYS A 244 -30.24 25.71 -14.86
C LYS A 244 -30.26 24.38 -15.61
N ARG A 245 -31.47 23.83 -15.77
CA ARG A 245 -31.73 22.78 -16.76
C ARG A 245 -31.38 23.35 -18.15
N PRO A 246 -30.64 22.62 -19.00
CA PRO A 246 -30.77 22.77 -20.44
C PRO A 246 -32.13 22.17 -20.86
N ASP A 247 -32.88 22.87 -21.69
CA ASP A 247 -34.23 22.49 -22.14
C ASP A 247 -34.24 21.42 -23.26
N ASN A 248 -33.15 20.65 -23.44
CA ASN A 248 -33.03 19.71 -24.55
C ASN A 248 -33.02 18.23 -24.09
N ILE A 249 -33.75 17.40 -24.84
CA ILE A 249 -34.39 16.15 -24.39
C ILE A 249 -33.47 14.90 -24.34
N ASN A 250 -32.17 15.00 -24.66
CA ASN A 250 -31.34 13.80 -24.92
C ASN A 250 -30.12 13.54 -24.02
N ASP A 251 -29.90 14.26 -22.91
CA ASP A 251 -28.80 13.91 -22.01
C ASP A 251 -29.18 12.87 -20.94
N ILE A 252 -28.61 11.69 -21.14
CA ILE A 252 -28.63 10.50 -20.29
C ILE A 252 -27.80 10.80 -19.04
N LEU A 253 -28.46 11.13 -17.92
CA LEU A 253 -28.03 10.89 -16.53
C LEU A 253 -29.17 11.35 -15.60
N LYS A 254 -30.18 10.50 -15.41
CA LYS A 254 -31.23 10.74 -14.40
C LYS A 254 -30.80 10.11 -13.07
N PRO A 255 -30.54 10.89 -12.00
CA PRO A 255 -30.65 10.35 -10.66
C PRO A 255 -32.12 9.98 -10.43
N ARG A 256 -32.36 8.72 -10.05
CA ARG A 256 -33.67 8.20 -9.67
C ARG A 256 -34.30 9.14 -8.63
N LYS A 257 -35.41 9.80 -8.99
CA LYS A 257 -36.16 10.69 -8.10
C LYS A 257 -36.65 9.87 -6.89
N GLN A 258 -35.93 9.93 -5.77
CA GLN A 258 -36.54 9.63 -4.49
C GLN A 258 -37.47 10.79 -4.15
N SER A 259 -38.77 10.53 -4.17
CA SER A 259 -39.76 11.45 -3.64
C SER A 259 -39.44 11.79 -2.18
N PRO A 260 -39.59 13.05 -1.72
CA PRO A 260 -39.45 13.38 -0.31
C PRO A 260 -40.41 12.52 0.51
N PHE A 261 -39.86 11.72 1.43
CA PHE A 261 -40.57 10.71 2.23
C PHE A 261 -41.76 11.28 3.02
N TRP A 262 -41.79 12.60 3.25
CA TRP A 262 -42.86 13.31 3.97
C TRP A 262 -44.21 13.35 3.25
N LYS A 263 -44.29 13.00 1.96
CA LYS A 263 -45.56 12.95 1.21
C LYS A 263 -46.32 11.62 1.34
N TRP A 264 -45.75 10.60 1.98
CA TRP A 264 -46.46 9.36 2.31
C TRP A 264 -46.84 9.33 3.80
N ARG A 265 -47.80 10.16 4.17
CA ARG A 265 -48.63 9.92 5.37
C ARG A 265 -50.00 9.45 4.89
N PRO A 266 -50.35 8.16 5.02
CA PRO A 266 -51.75 7.78 5.02
C PRO A 266 -52.41 8.46 6.22
N LYS A 267 -53.53 9.16 6.00
CA LYS A 267 -54.45 9.54 7.08
C LYS A 267 -54.99 8.23 7.67
N LEU A 268 -54.39 7.75 8.76
CA LEU A 268 -54.94 6.63 9.50
C LEU A 268 -56.10 7.13 10.36
N LYS A 269 -57.30 6.68 10.02
CA LYS A 269 -58.49 6.80 10.86
C LYS A 269 -58.23 6.14 12.21
N SER A 270 -58.73 6.80 13.24
CA SER A 270 -58.94 6.31 14.61
C SER A 270 -59.23 4.81 14.68
N LEU A 271 -58.54 4.08 15.56
CA LEU A 271 -59.14 3.32 16.67
C LEU A 271 -58.06 2.63 17.51
N ASN A 272 -58.09 2.96 18.81
CA ASN A 272 -57.52 2.32 20.00
C ASN A 272 -56.64 1.07 19.80
N ASP A 273 -55.31 1.23 19.95
CA ASP A 273 -54.48 0.17 20.51
C ASP A 273 -53.24 0.76 21.21
N THR A 274 -53.27 0.75 22.54
CA THR A 274 -52.18 1.14 23.44
C THR A 274 -51.15 0.01 23.53
N SER A 275 -50.32 -0.20 22.50
CA SER A 275 -49.32 -1.28 22.56
C SER A 275 -48.10 -1.20 21.62
N LEU A 276 -47.78 -0.06 21.00
CA LEU A 276 -46.56 0.05 20.17
C LEU A 276 -45.54 1.02 20.77
N LEU A 277 -44.77 0.49 21.72
CA LEU A 277 -43.44 0.99 22.09
C LEU A 277 -42.69 1.35 20.81
N ARG A 278 -42.52 2.65 20.60
CA ARG A 278 -41.75 3.25 19.51
C ARG A 278 -40.30 2.76 19.65
N LYS A 279 -39.98 1.61 19.05
CA LYS A 279 -38.60 1.13 18.88
C LYS A 279 -37.84 2.24 18.18
N ARG A 280 -37.09 3.00 18.96
CA ARG A 280 -36.15 4.01 18.47
C ARG A 280 -35.23 3.25 17.52
N SER A 281 -35.32 3.52 16.22
CA SER A 281 -34.42 2.93 15.23
C SER A 281 -32.99 3.16 15.73
N LYS A 282 -32.23 2.07 15.86
CA LYS A 282 -30.83 2.10 16.30
C LYS A 282 -30.09 3.03 15.33
N ARG A 283 -29.76 4.24 15.80
CA ARG A 283 -29.15 5.29 14.96
C ARG A 283 -27.67 5.03 14.68
N SER A 284 -27.06 4.12 15.45
CA SER A 284 -25.73 3.57 15.20
C SER A 284 -25.84 2.20 14.53
N LYS A 285 -25.35 2.12 13.30
CA LYS A 285 -25.00 0.86 12.64
C LYS A 285 -23.51 0.64 12.88
N SER A 286 -23.15 -0.01 13.97
CA SER A 286 -21.76 -0.41 14.27
C SER A 286 -21.41 -1.70 13.52
N PHE A 287 -21.64 -1.74 12.20
CA PHE A 287 -21.28 -2.89 11.38
C PHE A 287 -19.93 -2.65 10.74
N GLU A 288 -19.07 -3.67 10.78
CA GLU A 288 -17.84 -3.71 10.02
C GLU A 288 -18.17 -3.56 8.54
N SER A 289 -17.58 -2.55 7.91
CA SER A 289 -17.76 -2.28 6.49
C SER A 289 -16.48 -2.63 5.75
N TYR A 290 -16.60 -3.35 4.64
CA TYR A 290 -15.49 -3.62 3.74
C TYR A 290 -15.62 -2.69 2.54
N ILE A 291 -14.50 -2.08 2.13
CA ILE A 291 -14.44 -1.26 0.93
C ILE A 291 -13.45 -1.91 -0.02
N GLU A 292 -13.96 -2.50 -1.09
CA GLU A 292 -13.18 -3.09 -2.16
C GLU A 292 -12.58 -1.97 -3.02
N THR A 293 -11.25 -1.86 -3.01
CA THR A 293 -10.51 -0.75 -3.65
C THR A 293 -9.60 -1.26 -4.76
N LEU A 294 -9.82 -0.77 -5.98
CA LEU A 294 -8.90 -0.91 -7.10
C LEU A 294 -7.85 0.20 -7.03
N VAL A 295 -6.57 -0.13 -7.11
CA VAL A 295 -5.49 0.87 -7.15
C VAL A 295 -4.95 0.96 -8.57
N VAL A 296 -4.85 2.18 -9.08
CA VAL A 296 -4.30 2.46 -10.42
C VAL A 296 -3.07 3.34 -10.25
N VAL A 297 -1.99 2.97 -10.91
CA VAL A 297 -0.69 3.62 -10.83
C VAL A 297 -0.33 4.12 -12.22
N ASP A 298 -0.07 5.41 -12.34
CA ASP A 298 0.24 6.03 -13.62
C ASP A 298 1.68 5.76 -14.09
N LYS A 299 1.94 6.06 -15.36
CA LYS A 299 3.27 5.90 -15.95
C LYS A 299 4.34 6.71 -15.20
N LYS A 300 4.02 7.94 -14.80
CA LYS A 300 4.96 8.82 -14.12
C LYS A 300 5.41 8.27 -12.76
N MET A 301 4.50 7.65 -12.02
CA MET A 301 4.81 6.95 -10.77
C MET A 301 5.67 5.71 -11.03
N MET A 302 5.37 4.96 -12.08
CA MET A 302 6.19 3.81 -12.49
C MET A 302 7.60 4.22 -12.87
N ASP A 303 7.75 5.19 -13.77
CA ASP A 303 9.05 5.65 -14.26
C ASP A 303 9.92 6.21 -13.11
N TYR A 304 9.30 6.74 -12.05
CA TYR A 304 10.01 7.17 -10.86
C TYR A 304 10.51 5.99 -10.01
N HIS A 305 9.69 4.97 -9.78
CA HIS A 305 10.03 3.89 -8.85
C HIS A 305 10.77 2.72 -9.52
N LEU A 306 10.47 2.41 -10.78
CA LEU A 306 11.13 1.36 -11.55
C LEU A 306 12.55 1.80 -11.91
N THR A 307 13.54 1.12 -11.35
CA THR A 307 14.97 1.36 -11.65
C THR A 307 15.39 0.63 -12.93
N SER A 308 14.75 -0.51 -13.19
CA SER A 308 14.95 -1.36 -14.36
C SER A 308 13.67 -2.11 -14.71
N ASP A 309 13.56 -2.60 -15.94
CA ASP A 309 12.44 -3.45 -16.37
C ASP A 309 12.66 -4.92 -15.97
N THR A 310 13.02 -5.15 -14.71
CA THR A 310 13.22 -6.48 -14.15
C THR A 310 12.01 -6.90 -13.32
N PRO A 311 11.71 -8.21 -13.21
CA PRO A 311 10.64 -8.69 -12.34
C PRO A 311 10.81 -8.24 -10.87
N ALA A 312 12.05 -8.19 -10.38
CA ALA A 312 12.35 -7.72 -9.02
C ALA A 312 12.00 -6.24 -8.81
N SER A 313 12.32 -5.37 -9.78
CA SER A 313 11.98 -3.94 -9.74
C SER A 313 10.45 -3.72 -9.75
N ARG A 314 9.73 -4.49 -10.59
CA ARG A 314 8.26 -4.49 -10.63
C ARG A 314 7.63 -4.97 -9.32
N GLN A 315 8.20 -6.00 -8.70
CA GLN A 315 7.80 -6.45 -7.36
C GLN A 315 8.02 -5.36 -6.30
N ASN A 316 9.15 -4.65 -6.35
CA ASN A 316 9.45 -3.58 -5.39
C ASN A 316 8.42 -2.45 -5.47
N LEU A 317 7.99 -2.07 -6.68
CA LEU A 317 6.93 -1.09 -6.86
C LEU A 317 5.57 -1.61 -6.33
N THR A 318 5.22 -2.85 -6.62
CA THR A 318 4.00 -3.48 -6.09
C THR A 318 4.01 -3.47 -4.56
N ASN A 319 5.12 -3.85 -3.94
CA ASN A 319 5.29 -3.84 -2.48
C ASN A 319 5.19 -2.42 -1.90
N TYR A 320 5.71 -1.41 -2.62
CA TYR A 320 5.60 0.00 -2.22
C TYR A 320 4.14 0.47 -2.23
N VAL A 321 3.39 0.20 -3.30
CA VAL A 321 1.95 0.53 -3.40
C VAL A 321 1.16 -0.17 -2.30
N LEU A 322 1.43 -1.45 -2.05
CA LEU A 322 0.79 -2.19 -0.96
C LEU A 322 1.17 -1.63 0.42
N THR A 323 2.37 -1.07 0.59
CA THR A 323 2.75 -0.41 1.83
C THR A 323 1.91 0.84 2.07
N ILE A 324 1.70 1.66 1.04
CA ILE A 324 0.79 2.81 1.12
C ILE A 324 -0.62 2.34 1.49
N MET A 325 -1.14 1.31 0.81
CA MET A 325 -2.47 0.78 1.09
C MET A 325 -2.58 0.16 2.49
N ASN A 326 -1.52 -0.42 3.03
CA ASN A 326 -1.49 -0.91 4.41
C ASN A 326 -1.59 0.25 5.42
N ILE A 327 -0.90 1.36 5.17
CA ILE A 327 -1.01 2.58 5.97
C ILE A 327 -2.44 3.13 5.90
N VAL A 328 -3.01 3.22 4.69
CA VAL A 328 -4.40 3.66 4.48
C VAL A 328 -5.39 2.74 5.22
N ALA A 329 -5.25 1.43 5.08
CA ALA A 329 -6.10 0.47 5.77
C ALA A 329 -6.04 0.67 7.29
N LYS A 330 -4.85 0.92 7.84
CA LYS A 330 -4.68 1.19 9.27
C LYS A 330 -5.35 2.50 9.68
N LEU A 331 -5.21 3.56 8.88
CA LEU A 331 -5.82 4.86 9.15
C LEU A 331 -7.36 4.79 9.19
N TYR A 332 -7.97 4.06 8.24
CA TYR A 332 -9.43 3.88 8.18
C TYR A 332 -9.97 2.93 9.26
N HIS A 333 -9.11 2.13 9.88
CA HIS A 333 -9.44 1.29 11.03
C HIS A 333 -9.28 2.03 12.37
N ASN A 334 -8.95 3.33 12.37
CA ASN A 334 -8.78 4.07 13.62
C ASN A 334 -10.13 4.27 14.35
N PRO A 335 -10.21 4.01 15.67
CA PRO A 335 -11.45 4.13 16.44
C PRO A 335 -12.13 5.51 16.38
N SER A 336 -11.36 6.57 16.12
CA SER A 336 -11.86 7.96 16.03
C SER A 336 -12.87 8.18 14.90
N ILE A 337 -12.89 7.29 13.89
CA ILE A 337 -13.86 7.34 12.78
C ILE A 337 -15.26 6.90 13.24
N GLY A 338 -15.35 6.15 14.35
CA GLY A 338 -16.59 5.70 14.97
C GLY A 338 -17.19 4.42 14.37
N ASN A 339 -16.80 4.04 13.14
CA ASN A 339 -17.13 2.76 12.53
C ASN A 339 -15.86 2.02 12.11
N ALA A 340 -15.85 0.69 12.23
CA ALA A 340 -14.77 -0.14 11.72
C ALA A 340 -14.88 -0.26 10.19
N ILE A 341 -13.93 0.35 9.47
CA ILE A 341 -13.84 0.31 8.02
C ILE A 341 -12.60 -0.48 7.63
N ASN A 342 -12.81 -1.58 6.91
CA ASN A 342 -11.78 -2.45 6.38
C ASN A 342 -11.55 -2.11 4.90
N ILE A 343 -10.42 -1.47 4.60
CA ILE A 343 -10.00 -1.23 3.22
C ILE A 343 -9.34 -2.51 2.69
N VAL A 344 -9.85 -3.04 1.59
CA VAL A 344 -9.34 -4.27 0.96
C VAL A 344 -8.99 -3.98 -0.49
N VAL A 345 -7.77 -4.34 -0.91
CA VAL A 345 -7.29 -4.12 -2.27
C VAL A 345 -7.74 -5.27 -3.17
N THR A 346 -8.44 -4.94 -4.25
CA THR A 346 -8.93 -5.91 -5.24
C THR A 346 -7.96 -6.12 -6.39
N GLY A 347 -7.12 -5.14 -6.69
CA GLY A 347 -6.08 -5.27 -7.70
C GLY A 347 -5.24 -4.01 -7.82
N ILE A 348 -4.11 -4.13 -8.51
CA ILE A 348 -3.24 -3.00 -8.85
C ILE A 348 -3.08 -2.97 -10.37
N PHE A 349 -3.44 -1.84 -10.99
CA PHE A 349 -3.26 -1.62 -12.42
C PHE A 349 -2.16 -0.61 -12.69
N PHE A 350 -1.18 -1.01 -13.48
CA PHE A 350 -0.04 -0.21 -13.88
C PHE A 350 -0.25 0.31 -15.31
N LEU A 351 -0.31 1.63 -15.50
CA LEU A 351 -0.56 2.25 -16.82
C LEU A 351 0.75 2.48 -17.58
N GLU A 352 1.09 1.62 -18.53
CA GLU A 352 2.40 1.63 -19.23
C GLU A 352 2.58 2.79 -20.22
N ALA A 353 1.46 3.39 -20.66
CA ALA A 353 1.44 4.52 -21.57
C ALA A 353 0.71 5.72 -20.97
N GLU A 354 1.16 6.94 -21.28
CA GLU A 354 0.50 8.18 -20.83
C GLU A 354 -0.74 8.53 -21.65
N LYS A 355 -0.78 8.08 -22.92
CA LYS A 355 -1.83 8.41 -23.87
C LYS A 355 -2.24 7.17 -24.66
N GLY A 356 -3.53 7.04 -24.88
CA GLY A 356 -4.15 6.02 -25.71
C GLY A 356 -5.66 6.15 -25.62
N ASP A 357 -6.38 5.66 -26.62
CA ASP A 357 -7.84 5.80 -26.69
C ASP A 357 -8.56 5.09 -25.52
N ASN A 358 -7.93 4.08 -24.93
CA ASN A 358 -8.45 3.30 -23.81
C ASN A 358 -7.77 3.63 -22.46
N LEU A 359 -7.05 4.75 -22.35
CA LEU A 359 -6.31 5.14 -21.14
C LEU A 359 -6.79 6.50 -20.60
N PRO A 360 -6.77 6.71 -19.28
CA PRO A 360 -7.12 8.01 -18.70
C PRO A 360 -6.03 9.04 -19.02
N GLN A 361 -6.44 10.27 -19.30
CA GLN A 361 -5.55 11.39 -19.50
C GLN A 361 -5.26 12.06 -18.16
N ILE A 362 -4.06 11.83 -17.63
CA ILE A 362 -3.62 12.33 -16.33
C ILE A 362 -2.70 13.55 -16.57
N ASN A 363 -2.96 14.63 -15.84
CA ASN A 363 -2.22 15.89 -15.95
C ASN A 363 -2.18 16.61 -14.59
N TYR A 364 -1.59 17.81 -14.56
CA TYR A 364 -1.51 18.63 -13.34
C TYR A 364 -2.86 19.27 -12.94
N HIS A 365 -3.89 19.25 -13.79
CA HIS A 365 -5.21 19.80 -13.48
C HIS A 365 -6.09 18.73 -12.81
N ALA A 366 -6.42 18.95 -11.53
CA ALA A 366 -7.17 18.00 -10.72
C ALA A 366 -8.53 17.62 -11.33
N ASP A 367 -9.25 18.60 -11.85
CA ASP A 367 -10.60 18.45 -12.41
C ASP A 367 -10.60 17.64 -13.71
N MET A 368 -9.71 17.98 -14.64
CA MET A 368 -9.60 17.28 -15.93
C MET A 368 -9.10 15.84 -15.73
N SER A 369 -8.13 15.62 -14.85
CA SER A 369 -7.59 14.30 -14.55
C SER A 369 -8.64 13.40 -13.90
N LEU A 370 -9.40 13.92 -12.93
CA LEU A 370 -10.44 13.16 -12.26
C LEU A 370 -11.59 12.79 -13.21
N ASP A 371 -12.06 13.72 -14.03
CA ASP A 371 -13.12 13.44 -15.01
C ASP A 371 -12.69 12.37 -16.03
N SER A 372 -11.46 12.47 -16.53
CA SER A 372 -10.91 11.46 -17.45
C SER A 372 -10.78 10.08 -16.79
N PHE A 373 -10.30 10.03 -15.54
CA PHE A 373 -10.17 8.80 -14.78
C PHE A 373 -11.53 8.15 -14.48
N CYS A 374 -12.54 8.92 -14.07
CA CYS A 374 -13.90 8.41 -13.83
C CYS A 374 -14.54 7.84 -15.10
N LYS A 375 -14.37 8.52 -16.25
CA LYS A 375 -14.85 8.01 -17.55
C LYS A 375 -14.17 6.71 -17.94
N TRP A 376 -12.86 6.64 -17.76
CA TRP A 376 -12.08 5.44 -18.01
C TRP A 376 -12.52 4.28 -17.09
N GLN A 377 -12.66 4.52 -15.79
CA GLN A 377 -13.08 3.50 -14.81
C GLN A 377 -14.46 2.94 -15.15
N ASN A 378 -15.41 3.79 -15.53
CA ASN A 378 -16.76 3.35 -15.91
C ASN A 378 -16.72 2.47 -17.17
N ASN A 379 -15.96 2.87 -18.20
CA ASN A 379 -15.78 2.06 -19.41
C ASN A 379 -15.07 0.73 -19.10
N PHE A 380 -14.07 0.75 -18.22
CA PHE A 380 -13.37 -0.45 -17.79
C PHE A 380 -14.31 -1.44 -17.07
N THR A 381 -15.17 -0.93 -16.18
CA THR A 381 -16.16 -1.74 -15.45
C THR A 381 -17.20 -2.36 -16.38
N LEU A 382 -17.59 -1.64 -17.45
CA LEU A 382 -18.56 -2.13 -18.44
C LEU A 382 -18.02 -3.20 -19.39
N ARG A 383 -16.70 -3.30 -19.58
CA ARG A 383 -16.06 -4.27 -20.51
C ARG A 383 -15.71 -5.63 -19.86
N GLN A 384 -15.90 -5.79 -18.56
CA GLN A 384 -15.60 -7.05 -17.86
C GLN A 384 -16.84 -7.96 -17.79
N ASP A 385 -16.91 -8.97 -18.66
CA ASP A 385 -17.90 -10.05 -18.58
C ASP A 385 -17.53 -11.08 -17.49
N ASN A 386 -18.38 -11.15 -16.46
CA ASN A 386 -18.72 -12.19 -15.47
C ASN A 386 -17.74 -13.23 -14.89
N GLU A 387 -16.53 -13.52 -15.39
CA GLU A 387 -15.68 -14.60 -14.81
C GLU A 387 -14.34 -14.17 -14.18
N THR A 388 -13.81 -12.99 -14.50
CA THR A 388 -12.59 -12.45 -13.86
C THR A 388 -12.78 -11.02 -13.35
N SER A 389 -14.01 -10.69 -12.92
CA SER A 389 -14.39 -9.32 -12.59
C SER A 389 -13.66 -8.83 -11.34
N HIS A 390 -12.80 -7.82 -11.51
CA HIS A 390 -12.20 -7.07 -10.41
C HIS A 390 -13.23 -6.05 -9.92
N LYS A 391 -14.35 -6.58 -9.40
CA LYS A 391 -15.39 -5.75 -8.80
C LYS A 391 -14.75 -4.94 -7.67
N HIS A 392 -15.06 -3.66 -7.64
CA HIS A 392 -14.56 -2.74 -6.65
C HIS A 392 -15.64 -1.71 -6.34
N ASP A 393 -15.68 -1.27 -5.09
CA ASP A 393 -16.54 -0.18 -4.63
C ASP A 393 -15.91 1.18 -4.95
N ASN A 394 -14.59 1.24 -4.97
CA ASN A 394 -13.80 2.45 -5.17
C ASN A 394 -12.57 2.20 -6.05
N ALA A 395 -12.11 3.20 -6.79
CA ALA A 395 -10.85 3.19 -7.51
C ALA A 395 -9.99 4.40 -7.11
N VAL A 396 -8.73 4.16 -6.81
CA VAL A 396 -7.77 5.18 -6.36
C VAL A 396 -6.64 5.29 -7.37
N LEU A 397 -6.39 6.50 -7.86
CA LEU A 397 -5.25 6.81 -8.73
C LEU A 397 -4.07 7.32 -7.89
N ILE A 398 -2.90 6.70 -8.04
CA ILE A 398 -1.62 7.15 -7.48
C ILE A 398 -0.77 7.72 -8.60
N THR A 399 -0.31 8.95 -8.41
CA THR A 399 0.46 9.70 -9.41
C THR A 399 1.60 10.50 -8.80
N ARG A 400 2.63 10.77 -9.61
CA ARG A 400 3.70 11.74 -9.31
C ARG A 400 3.52 13.08 -10.03
N TYR A 401 2.38 13.33 -10.66
CA TYR A 401 2.02 14.69 -11.06
C TYR A 401 1.74 15.53 -9.82
N ASP A 402 2.23 16.76 -9.82
CA ASP A 402 1.92 17.73 -8.78
C ASP A 402 0.53 18.34 -9.07
N ILE A 403 -0.50 17.77 -8.47
CA ILE A 403 -1.89 18.09 -8.81
C ILE A 403 -2.26 19.48 -8.27
N CYS A 404 -2.63 20.40 -9.17
CA CYS A 404 -3.03 21.75 -8.84
C CYS A 404 -4.56 21.87 -8.82
N THR A 405 -5.12 22.42 -7.75
CA THR A 405 -6.57 22.64 -7.62
C THR A 405 -7.08 23.80 -8.45
N TYR A 406 -6.23 24.81 -8.72
CA TYR A 406 -6.60 26.03 -9.42
C TYR A 406 -5.52 26.48 -10.40
N LYS A 407 -5.94 27.10 -11.51
CA LYS A 407 -5.03 27.76 -12.45
C LYS A 407 -4.27 28.88 -11.72
N ASN A 408 -2.95 28.95 -11.92
CA ASN A 408 -2.03 29.96 -11.36
C ASN A 408 -1.84 29.92 -9.82
N TYR A 409 -2.19 28.82 -9.16
CA TYR A 409 -1.79 28.57 -7.77
C TYR A 409 -0.61 27.60 -7.71
N PRO A 410 0.26 27.70 -6.68
CA PRO A 410 1.30 26.71 -6.49
C PRO A 410 0.63 25.34 -6.36
N CYS A 411 1.11 24.40 -7.18
CA CYS A 411 0.71 23.02 -7.11
C CYS A 411 1.22 22.43 -5.78
N GLY A 412 0.44 21.55 -5.19
CA GLY A 412 0.79 20.87 -3.97
C GLY A 412 0.01 19.57 -3.86
N THR A 413 0.56 18.60 -3.14
CA THR A 413 -0.15 17.36 -2.85
C THR A 413 -1.42 17.67 -2.07
N LEU A 414 -2.58 17.36 -2.67
CA LEU A 414 -3.92 17.46 -2.09
C LEU A 414 -4.06 16.72 -0.75
#